data_AF-A0A937ZID6-F1
#
_entry.id   AF-A0A937ZID6-F1
#
_cell.length_a   1.000
_cell.length_b   1.000
_cell.length_c   1.000
_cell.angle_alpha   90.00
_cell.angle_beta   90.00
_cell.angle_gamma   90.00
#
_symmetry.space_group_name_H-M   'P 1'
#
loop_
_entity.id
_entity.type
_entity.pdbx_description
1 polymer ?
#
loop_
_entity_poly.entity_id
_entity_poly.type
_entity_poly.pdbx_seq_one_letter_code
_entity_poly.pdbx_strand_id
1 'polypeptide(L)'
;MLVRALYEREIARHNARQRVGEAEFLAPFARDTQAVWRKARDDKRPTHDPAGPILNAFFGWGVLPGHEVTLAGVAQPAELFVAVRLAVRGRTRTATVQLVREAGALRIADIAYESGESFLAYNRRRAGTK
;
A
#
# COMPACT_ATOMS: atom_id res chain seq x y z
N MET A 1 9.38 10.90 11.41
CA MET A 1 8.76 9.56 11.48
C MET A 1 8.86 8.89 10.11
N LEU A 2 9.40 7.66 10.01
CA LEU A 2 9.70 6.98 8.74
C LEU A 2 8.48 6.84 7.80
N VAL A 3 7.34 6.40 8.34
CA VAL A 3 6.11 6.19 7.56
C VAL A 3 5.57 7.50 6.98
N ARG A 4 5.61 8.60 7.75
CA ARG A 4 5.21 9.92 7.25
C ARG A 4 5.99 10.33 6.00
N ALA A 5 7.32 10.28 6.07
CA ALA A 5 8.18 10.69 4.96
C ALA A 5 7.99 9.80 3.71
N LEU A 6 7.76 8.49 3.92
CA LEU A 6 7.37 7.59 2.84
C LEU A 6 6.07 8.05 2.17
N TYR A 7 5.01 8.28 2.94
CA TYR A 7 3.71 8.69 2.40
C TYR A 7 3.77 10.05 1.70
N GLU A 8 4.47 11.03 2.27
CA GLU A 8 4.67 12.35 1.63
C GLU A 8 5.33 12.19 0.25
N ARG A 9 6.37 11.35 0.15
CA ARG A 9 7.04 11.06 -1.11
C ARG A 9 6.12 10.36 -2.11
N GLU A 10 5.41 9.31 -1.70
CA GLU A 10 4.53 8.57 -2.59
C GLU A 10 3.33 9.41 -3.05
N ILE A 11 2.82 10.30 -2.19
CA ILE A 11 1.78 11.29 -2.55
C ILE A 11 2.31 12.25 -3.61
N ALA A 12 3.49 12.84 -3.41
CA ALA A 12 4.09 13.75 -4.37
C ALA A 12 4.27 13.07 -5.74
N ARG A 13 4.77 11.83 -5.75
CA ARG A 13 4.91 11.02 -6.97
C ARG A 13 3.57 10.74 -7.66
N HIS A 14 2.57 10.34 -6.88
CA HIS A 14 1.24 10.05 -7.40
C HIS A 14 0.61 11.26 -8.06
N ASN A 15 0.64 12.41 -7.38
CA ASN A 15 0.10 13.67 -7.88
C ASN A 15 0.87 14.15 -9.12
N ALA A 16 2.19 13.93 -9.18
CA ALA A 16 3.03 14.20 -10.35
C ALA A 16 2.92 13.14 -11.46
N ARG A 17 2.14 12.06 -11.27
CA ARG A 17 2.04 10.90 -12.18
C ARG A 17 3.39 10.26 -12.51
N GLN A 18 4.34 10.35 -11.58
CA GLN A 18 5.67 9.79 -11.74
C GLN A 18 5.62 8.27 -11.60
N ARG A 19 6.23 7.56 -12.56
CA ARG A 19 6.40 6.11 -12.49
C ARG A 19 7.54 5.75 -11.55
N VAL A 20 7.37 4.66 -10.82
CA VAL A 20 8.37 4.08 -9.93
C VAL A 20 8.73 2.68 -10.43
N GLY A 21 10.02 2.32 -10.38
CA GLY A 21 10.46 0.97 -10.70
C GLY A 21 10.04 -0.04 -9.63
N GLU A 22 9.95 -1.32 -9.97
CA GLU A 22 9.57 -2.37 -9.02
C GLU A 22 10.46 -2.39 -7.77
N ALA A 23 11.79 -2.40 -7.95
CA ALA A 23 12.73 -2.50 -6.83
C ALA A 23 12.55 -1.35 -5.84
N GLU A 24 12.33 -0.15 -6.36
CA GLU A 24 12.09 1.04 -5.56
C GLU A 24 10.71 1.01 -4.86
N PHE A 25 9.68 0.56 -5.57
CA PHE A 25 8.34 0.37 -5.01
C PHE A 25 8.33 -0.67 -3.88
N LEU A 26 9.08 -1.77 -4.06
CA LEU A 26 9.14 -2.88 -3.11
C LEU A 26 10.10 -2.64 -1.94
N ALA A 27 11.07 -1.72 -2.09
CA ALA A 27 12.04 -1.40 -1.06
C ALA A 27 11.45 -1.17 0.35
N PRO A 28 10.35 -0.44 0.57
CA PRO A 28 9.79 -0.25 1.91
C PRO A 28 9.12 -1.51 2.50
N PHE A 29 8.78 -2.51 1.69
CA PHE A 29 8.05 -3.69 2.12
C PHE A 29 8.97 -4.78 2.68
N ALA A 30 8.44 -5.59 3.60
CA ALA A 30 9.10 -6.77 4.15
C ALA A 30 9.27 -7.85 3.08
N ARG A 31 10.30 -8.71 3.20
CA ARG A 31 10.61 -9.74 2.20
C ARG A 31 9.41 -10.62 1.85
N ASP A 32 8.64 -11.05 2.85
CA ASP A 32 7.47 -11.90 2.64
C ASP A 32 6.40 -11.18 1.80
N THR A 33 6.14 -9.92 2.10
CA THR A 33 5.19 -9.08 1.35
C THR A 33 5.66 -8.87 -0.09
N GLN A 34 6.98 -8.66 -0.30
CA GLN A 34 7.55 -8.58 -1.64
C GLN A 34 7.39 -9.89 -2.41
N ALA A 35 7.64 -11.04 -1.78
CA ALA A 35 7.53 -12.36 -2.40
C ALA A 35 6.08 -12.64 -2.85
N VAL A 36 5.11 -12.36 -1.98
CA VAL A 36 3.68 -12.50 -2.31
C VAL A 36 3.27 -11.59 -3.46
N TRP A 37 3.72 -10.33 -3.44
CA TRP A 37 3.42 -9.36 -4.50
C TRP A 37 3.99 -9.78 -5.87
N ARG A 38 5.23 -10.31 -5.90
CA ARG A 38 5.86 -10.78 -7.14
C ARG A 38 5.10 -11.97 -7.70
N LYS A 39 4.80 -12.96 -6.84
CA LYS A 39 4.00 -14.13 -7.22
C LYS A 39 2.63 -13.73 -7.80
N ALA A 40 1.95 -12.77 -7.18
CA ALA A 40 0.65 -12.26 -7.64
C ALA A 40 0.68 -11.60 -9.04
N ARG A 41 1.86 -11.17 -9.50
CA ARG A 41 2.09 -10.57 -10.82
C ARG A 41 2.58 -11.57 -11.86
N ASP A 42 3.38 -12.55 -11.43
CA ASP A 42 3.90 -13.61 -12.30
C ASP A 42 2.82 -14.62 -12.69
N ASP A 43 1.81 -14.82 -11.83
CA ASP A 43 0.64 -15.62 -12.15
C ASP A 43 -0.18 -14.96 -13.28
N LYS A 44 0.14 -15.33 -14.53
CA LYS A 44 -0.58 -14.96 -15.77
C LYS A 44 -1.99 -15.54 -15.87
N ARG A 45 -2.56 -16.07 -14.78
CA ARG A 45 -3.94 -16.56 -14.82
C ARG A 45 -4.83 -15.38 -15.21
N PRO A 46 -5.74 -15.53 -16.20
CA PRO A 46 -6.75 -14.53 -16.43
C PRO A 46 -7.55 -14.44 -15.14
N THR A 47 -7.27 -13.44 -14.32
CA THR A 47 -8.11 -13.13 -13.19
C THR A 47 -9.44 -12.72 -13.82
N HIS A 48 -10.42 -13.61 -13.80
CA HIS A 48 -11.85 -13.26 -13.88
C HIS A 48 -12.27 -12.39 -12.68
N ASP A 49 -11.36 -11.57 -12.14
CA ASP A 49 -11.71 -10.51 -11.25
C ASP A 49 -12.60 -9.59 -12.09
N PRO A 50 -13.86 -9.36 -11.68
CA PRO A 50 -14.69 -8.35 -12.33
C PRO A 50 -13.92 -7.02 -12.36
N ALA A 51 -14.36 -6.06 -13.17
CA ALA A 51 -13.85 -4.68 -13.16
C ALA A 51 -14.16 -4.00 -11.81
N GLY A 52 -13.55 -4.50 -10.74
CA GLY A 52 -13.63 -4.02 -9.39
C GLY A 52 -12.63 -2.88 -9.20
N PRO A 53 -12.74 -2.17 -8.07
CA PRO A 53 -11.87 -1.04 -7.80
C PRO A 53 -10.40 -1.45 -7.88
N ILE A 54 -9.60 -0.67 -8.59
CA ILE A 54 -8.15 -0.88 -8.65
C ILE A 54 -7.58 -0.55 -7.27
N LEU A 55 -6.81 -1.47 -6.67
CA LEU A 55 -6.11 -1.23 -5.41
C LEU A 55 -4.83 -0.44 -5.65
N ASN A 56 -4.71 0.73 -5.02
CA ASN A 56 -3.43 1.41 -4.85
C ASN A 56 -2.78 0.96 -3.54
N ALA A 57 -1.51 0.55 -3.58
CA ALA A 57 -0.82 0.01 -2.42
C ALA A 57 -0.77 0.98 -1.21
N PHE A 58 -0.56 2.28 -1.44
CA PHE A 58 -0.44 3.23 -0.34
C PHE A 58 -1.77 3.91 -0.01
N PHE A 59 -2.64 4.10 -1.00
CA PHE A 59 -3.84 4.93 -0.86
C PHE A 59 -5.15 4.13 -0.81
N GLY A 60 -5.07 2.81 -0.97
CA GLY A 60 -6.21 1.90 -0.88
C GLY A 60 -7.06 1.84 -2.15
N TRP A 61 -8.28 1.35 -1.99
CA TRP A 61 -9.17 0.99 -3.08
C TRP A 61 -9.77 2.21 -3.81
N GLY A 62 -9.81 2.13 -5.14
CA GLY A 62 -10.45 3.13 -6.00
C GLY A 62 -9.67 4.43 -6.15
N VAL A 63 -8.38 4.44 -5.77
CA VAL A 63 -7.48 5.58 -6.01
C VAL A 63 -6.80 5.42 -7.36
N LEU A 64 -7.35 6.10 -8.36
CA LEU A 64 -6.89 6.07 -9.74
C LEU A 64 -5.82 7.14 -9.99
N PRO A 65 -4.94 6.97 -11.01
CA PRO A 65 -4.05 8.03 -11.44
C PRO A 65 -4.80 9.35 -11.71
N GLY A 66 -4.30 10.45 -11.15
CA GLY A 66 -4.91 11.77 -11.28
C GLY A 66 -5.97 12.11 -10.23
N HIS A 67 -6.34 11.19 -9.34
CA HIS A 67 -7.03 11.56 -8.11
C HIS A 67 -6.03 12.27 -7.18
N GLU A 68 -6.31 13.52 -6.82
CA GLU A 68 -5.49 14.21 -5.83
C GLU A 68 -5.59 13.49 -4.47
N VAL A 69 -4.41 13.25 -3.89
CA VAL A 69 -4.24 12.70 -2.55
C VAL A 69 -3.46 13.72 -1.72
N THR A 70 -3.90 13.96 -0.48
CA THR A 70 -3.15 14.75 0.50
C THR A 70 -3.04 13.99 1.83
N LEU A 71 -1.97 14.29 2.58
CA LEU A 71 -1.74 13.70 3.90
C LEU A 71 -2.47 14.52 4.97
N ALA A 72 -3.55 13.98 5.52
CA ALA A 72 -4.32 14.64 6.57
C ALA A 72 -3.71 14.42 7.97
N GLY A 73 -2.99 13.32 8.19
CA GLY A 73 -2.31 13.08 9.46
C GLY A 73 -1.65 11.73 9.57
N VAL A 74 -0.73 11.59 10.52
CA VAL A 74 -0.07 10.33 10.86
C VAL A 74 -0.03 10.19 12.37
N ALA A 75 -0.49 9.05 12.89
CA ALA A 75 -0.45 8.70 14.30
C ALA A 75 0.15 7.30 14.48
N GLN A 76 0.83 7.07 15.59
CA GLN A 76 1.43 5.78 15.92
C GLN A 76 0.73 5.18 17.14
N PRO A 77 -0.40 4.48 16.95
CA PRO A 77 -1.16 3.90 18.07
C PRO A 77 -0.40 2.80 18.81
N ALA A 78 0.55 2.12 18.17
CA ALA A 78 1.43 1.13 18.80
C ALA A 78 2.80 1.10 18.12
N GLU A 79 3.81 0.49 18.74
CA GLU A 79 5.20 0.51 18.24
C GLU A 79 5.31 0.09 16.77
N LEU A 80 4.57 -0.96 16.37
CA LEU A 80 4.61 -1.54 15.03
C LEU A 80 3.35 -1.24 14.19
N PHE A 81 2.52 -0.27 14.62
CA PHE A 81 1.32 0.11 13.90
C PHE A 81 1.24 1.62 13.72
N VAL A 82 1.04 2.06 12.49
CA VAL A 82 0.94 3.47 12.13
C VAL A 82 -0.36 3.72 11.39
N ALA A 83 -1.22 4.58 11.94
CA ALA A 83 -2.41 5.06 11.28
C ALA A 83 -2.06 6.27 10.40
N VAL A 84 -2.36 6.16 9.11
CA VAL A 84 -2.16 7.21 8.10
C VAL A 84 -3.52 7.67 7.62
N ARG A 85 -3.85 8.95 7.88
CA ARG A 85 -5.07 9.59 7.40
C ARG A 85 -4.77 10.32 6.11
N LEU A 86 -5.50 9.98 5.06
CA LEU A 86 -5.38 10.52 3.72
C LEU A 86 -6.67 11.23 3.34
N ALA A 87 -6.60 12.38 2.69
CA ALA A 87 -7.75 12.93 1.99
C ALA A 87 -7.65 12.57 0.50
N VAL A 88 -8.67 11.87 -0.01
CA VAL A 88 -8.77 11.50 -1.43
C VAL A 88 -10.08 12.05 -1.95
N ARG A 89 -10.02 12.97 -2.92
CA ARG A 89 -11.21 13.68 -3.45
C ARG A 89 -12.08 14.30 -2.35
N GLY A 90 -11.45 14.95 -1.37
CA GLY A 90 -12.13 15.61 -0.25
C GLY A 90 -12.71 14.66 0.81
N ARG A 91 -12.53 13.34 0.68
CA ARG A 91 -12.95 12.37 1.70
C ARG A 91 -11.73 11.84 2.46
N THR A 92 -11.76 11.98 3.78
CA THR A 92 -10.75 11.38 4.65
C THR A 92 -10.94 9.88 4.73
N ARG A 93 -9.83 9.15 4.66
CA ARG A 93 -9.75 7.70 4.83
C ARG A 93 -8.53 7.35 5.65
N THR A 94 -8.59 6.27 6.40
CA THR A 94 -7.44 5.76 7.17
C THR A 94 -6.88 4.49 6.56
N ALA A 95 -5.56 4.44 6.47
CA ALA A 95 -4.80 3.21 6.25
C ALA A 95 -3.98 2.90 7.51
N THR A 96 -4.01 1.66 7.96
CA THR A 96 -3.16 1.17 9.06
C THR A 96 -2.00 0.41 8.47
N VAL A 97 -0.80 0.97 8.63
CA VAL A 97 0.46 0.39 8.21
C VAL A 97 0.99 -0.49 9.34
N GLN A 98 1.10 -1.78 9.08
CA GLN A 98 1.74 -2.73 9.98
C GLN A 98 3.22 -2.83 9.63
N LEU A 99 4.07 -2.66 10.64
CA LEU A 99 5.52 -2.72 10.52
C LEU A 99 6.07 -4.01 11.13
N VAL A 100 7.21 -4.45 10.63
CA VAL A 100 8.04 -5.51 11.22
C VAL A 100 9.49 -5.06 11.24
N ARG A 101 10.28 -5.58 12.18
CA ARG A 101 11.74 -5.39 12.19
C ARG A 101 12.39 -6.52 11.38
N GLU A 102 13.08 -6.16 10.32
CA GLU A 102 13.78 -7.09 9.45
C GLU A 102 15.21 -6.59 9.21
N ALA A 103 16.21 -7.39 9.56
CA ALA A 103 17.63 -7.04 9.47
C ALA A 103 17.96 -5.65 10.09
N GLY A 104 17.35 -5.34 11.25
CA GLY A 104 17.55 -4.08 11.97
C GLY A 104 16.77 -2.88 11.42
N ALA A 105 16.05 -3.01 10.30
CA ALA A 105 15.25 -1.96 9.71
C ALA A 105 13.74 -2.22 9.88
N LEU A 106 12.94 -1.15 10.02
CA LEU A 106 11.48 -1.25 9.95
C LEU A 106 11.04 -1.40 8.48
N ARG A 107 10.19 -2.40 8.23
CA ARG A 107 9.62 -2.70 6.92
C ARG A 107 8.10 -2.81 7.02
N ILE A 108 7.40 -2.53 5.93
CA ILE A 108 5.94 -2.69 5.83
C ILE A 108 5.61 -4.16 5.63
N ALA A 109 4.96 -4.77 6.61
CA ALA A 109 4.42 -6.13 6.48
C ALA A 109 3.06 -6.11 5.78
N ASP A 110 2.19 -5.16 6.13
CA ASP A 110 0.89 -5.02 5.51
C ASP A 110 0.38 -3.57 5.60
N ILE A 111 -0.60 -3.25 4.76
CA ILE A 111 -1.37 -2.02 4.80
C ILE A 111 -2.85 -2.41 4.78
N ALA A 112 -3.50 -2.27 5.93
CA ALA A 112 -4.94 -2.44 6.05
C ALA A 112 -5.64 -1.12 5.72
N TYR A 113 -6.73 -1.16 4.96
CA TYR A 113 -7.52 0.02 4.62
C TYR A 113 -8.86 -0.04 5.35
N GLU A 114 -9.45 1.12 5.66
CA GLU A 114 -10.82 1.18 6.21
C GLU A 114 -11.86 0.48 5.32
N SER A 115 -11.60 0.41 4.02
CA SER A 115 -12.47 -0.20 3.04
C SER A 115 -11.79 -1.41 2.41
N GLY A 116 -12.40 -2.57 2.51
CA GLY A 116 -11.99 -3.77 1.77
C GLY A 116 -10.78 -4.50 2.36
N GLU A 117 -10.22 -5.38 1.52
CA GLU A 117 -9.11 -6.26 1.85
C GLU A 117 -7.78 -5.49 1.95
N SER A 118 -6.86 -5.94 2.81
CA SER A 118 -5.52 -5.35 2.96
C SER A 118 -4.63 -5.59 1.73
N PHE A 119 -3.51 -4.88 1.65
CA PHE A 119 -2.55 -5.06 0.57
C PHE A 119 -2.03 -6.49 0.48
N LEU A 120 -1.60 -7.07 1.61
CA LEU A 120 -1.05 -8.42 1.63
C LEU A 120 -2.12 -9.45 1.29
N ALA A 121 -3.31 -9.34 1.87
CA ALA A 121 -4.42 -10.26 1.62
C ALA A 121 -4.86 -10.24 0.14
N TYR A 122 -4.98 -9.05 -0.45
CA TYR A 122 -5.28 -8.90 -1.88
C TYR A 122 -4.27 -9.61 -2.78
N ASN A 123 -2.97 -9.45 -2.50
CA ASN A 123 -1.94 -10.10 -3.29
C ASN A 123 -1.89 -11.61 -3.03
N ARG A 124 -2.15 -12.09 -1.80
CA ARG A 124 -2.27 -13.52 -1.50
C ARG A 124 -3.39 -14.18 -2.30
N ARG A 125 -4.57 -13.55 -2.35
CA ARG A 125 -5.71 -14.00 -3.17
C ARG A 125 -5.32 -14.10 -4.64
N ARG A 126 -4.66 -13.07 -5.18
CA ARG A 126 -4.18 -13.07 -6.57
C ARG A 126 -3.09 -14.11 -6.87
N ALA A 127 -2.23 -14.39 -5.90
CA ALA A 127 -1.20 -15.42 -5.98
C ALA A 127 -1.74 -16.85 -5.75
N GLY A 128 -3.05 -17.01 -5.53
CA GLY A 128 -3.69 -18.31 -5.25
C GLY A 128 -3.26 -18.94 -3.92
N THR A 129 -2.75 -18.15 -2.98
CA THR A 129 -2.31 -18.60 -1.65
C THR A 129 -3.31 -18.11 -0.60
N LYS A 130 -3.96 -19.02 0.12
CA LYS A 130 -4.80 -18.68 1.29
C LYS A 130 -3.93 -18.51 2.52
#